data_AF-A0A7X6VVC5-F1
#
_entry.id   AF-A0A7X6VVC5-F1
#
_cell.length_a   1.000
_cell.length_b   1.000
_cell.length_c   1.000
_cell.angle_alpha   90.00
_cell.angle_beta   90.00
_cell.angle_gamma   90.00
#
_symmetry.space_group_name_H-M   'P 1'
#
loop_
_entity.id
_entity.type
_entity.pdbx_description
1 polymer ?
#
loop_
_entity_poly.entity_id
_entity_poly.type
_entity_poly.pdbx_seq_one_letter_code
_entity_poly.pdbx_strand_id
1 'polypeptide(L)'
;MRYLISFSLIIFLNFSCNRTEKFPAPETLPVYSVNFDHLQWKSSDSDALEGDNPAISAGLKSLFSFREFYFQKDERFDLKKFRELWDELRKNTESIQLTEENALAWFHATGFLFELTGDPDVAEEMERISALHLGEIRPGLRDSVISPYVITKNVDQVWVNLFLPAKIQYTHSMGGEVSMALKPDFDKNGIIHLEFGMEKKRFIEVLIRIPSWASNVSVEVKGVKYVAKPGSYCLIAKKWKEGDLIDVQFSTENFPGNYNEFLSGN
;
A
#
# COMPACT_ATOMS: atom_id res chain seq x y z
N MET A 1 31.25 -57.67 -25.00
CA MET A 1 29.85 -57.60 -24.55
C MET A 1 29.61 -56.19 -24.03
N ARG A 2 28.93 -55.33 -24.79
CA ARG A 2 28.69 -53.91 -24.46
C ARG A 2 27.42 -53.82 -23.60
N TYR A 3 27.51 -53.23 -22.41
CA TYR A 3 26.33 -52.87 -21.62
C TYR A 3 25.93 -51.42 -21.93
N LEU A 4 24.71 -51.23 -22.45
CA LEU A 4 24.06 -49.93 -22.57
C LEU A 4 23.40 -49.59 -21.23
N ILE A 5 23.81 -48.47 -20.62
CA ILE A 5 23.16 -47.90 -19.44
C ILE A 5 22.10 -46.92 -19.96
N SER A 6 20.83 -47.26 -19.80
CA SER A 6 19.71 -46.36 -20.08
C SER A 6 19.53 -45.39 -18.90
N PHE A 7 19.83 -44.11 -19.11
CA PHE A 7 19.48 -43.04 -18.17
C PHE A 7 18.02 -42.64 -18.41
N SER A 8 17.11 -43.04 -17.52
CA SER A 8 15.75 -42.49 -17.49
C SER A 8 15.80 -41.09 -16.86
N LEU A 9 15.59 -40.08 -17.70
CA LEU A 9 15.45 -38.69 -17.30
C LEU A 9 14.05 -38.51 -16.68
N ILE A 10 13.97 -38.39 -15.35
CA ILE A 10 12.71 -38.06 -14.66
C ILE A 10 12.46 -36.56 -14.88
N ILE A 11 11.50 -36.25 -15.74
CA ILE A 11 10.99 -34.90 -15.95
C ILE A 11 10.08 -34.57 -14.76
N PHE A 12 10.55 -33.75 -13.83
CA PHE A 12 9.70 -33.12 -12.82
C PHE A 12 8.86 -32.03 -13.50
N LEU A 13 7.65 -32.41 -13.94
CA LEU A 13 6.61 -31.46 -14.30
C LEU A 13 6.14 -30.78 -13.00
N ASN A 14 6.64 -29.55 -12.76
CA ASN A 14 6.10 -28.67 -11.74
C ASN A 14 4.71 -28.22 -12.18
N PHE A 15 3.68 -28.98 -11.79
CA PHE A 15 2.31 -28.49 -11.78
C PHE A 15 2.23 -27.40 -10.71
N SER A 16 2.33 -26.14 -11.12
CA SER A 16 1.89 -25.00 -10.30
C SER A 16 0.38 -25.13 -10.14
N CYS A 17 -0.05 -25.73 -9.04
CA CYS A 17 -1.45 -25.80 -8.67
C CYS A 17 -1.93 -24.37 -8.37
N ASN A 18 -2.73 -23.81 -9.28
CA ASN A 18 -3.46 -22.55 -9.08
C ASN A 18 -4.62 -22.75 -8.09
N ARG A 19 -4.33 -23.19 -6.87
CA ARG A 19 -5.29 -23.23 -5.77
C ARG A 19 -5.18 -21.88 -5.08
N THR A 20 -6.22 -21.05 -5.18
CA THR A 20 -6.31 -19.81 -4.40
C THR A 20 -6.10 -20.16 -2.93
N GLU A 21 -5.00 -19.68 -2.35
CA GLU A 21 -4.70 -19.91 -0.95
C GLU A 21 -5.78 -19.19 -0.14
N LYS A 22 -6.48 -19.93 0.74
CA LYS A 22 -7.60 -19.38 1.51
C LYS A 22 -7.17 -18.22 2.41
N PHE A 23 -5.94 -18.31 2.93
CA PHE A 23 -5.34 -17.29 3.78
C PHE A 23 -4.01 -16.87 3.14
N PRO A 24 -4.04 -16.04 2.08
CA PRO A 24 -2.82 -15.67 1.37
C PRO A 24 -1.87 -14.93 2.30
N ALA A 25 -0.57 -15.13 2.12
CA ALA A 25 0.42 -14.28 2.78
C ALA A 25 0.24 -12.81 2.33
N PRO A 26 0.58 -11.82 3.17
CA PRO A 26 0.57 -10.43 2.74
C PRO A 26 1.49 -10.21 1.54
N GLU A 27 0.97 -9.56 0.51
CA GLU A 27 1.73 -9.11 -0.65
C GLU A 27 2.71 -8.00 -0.26
N THR A 28 2.28 -7.09 0.63
CA THR A 28 3.10 -6.01 1.15
C THR A 28 2.77 -5.73 2.62
N LEU A 29 3.72 -5.18 3.36
CA LEU A 29 3.56 -4.83 4.78
C LEU A 29 3.87 -3.35 5.04
N PRO A 30 3.16 -2.71 5.98
CA PRO A 30 3.47 -1.34 6.43
C PRO A 30 4.88 -1.21 7.03
N VAL A 31 5.51 -0.07 6.80
CA VAL A 31 6.84 0.23 7.34
C VAL A 31 6.74 1.30 8.42
N TYR A 32 6.80 0.86 9.67
CA TYR A 32 6.74 1.76 10.82
C TYR A 32 8.11 2.40 11.07
N SER A 33 8.15 3.74 11.11
CA SER A 33 9.35 4.52 11.44
C SER A 33 9.63 4.58 12.95
N VAL A 34 8.62 4.27 13.77
CA VAL A 34 8.68 4.23 15.23
C VAL A 34 8.01 2.93 15.68
N ASN A 35 8.54 2.28 16.72
CA ASN A 35 7.89 1.10 17.28
C ASN A 35 6.62 1.51 18.04
N PHE A 36 5.48 1.49 17.36
CA PHE A 36 4.17 1.69 17.97
C PHE A 36 3.66 0.34 18.50
N ASP A 37 4.13 -0.08 19.67
CA ASP A 37 3.61 -1.27 20.38
C ASP A 37 2.10 -1.14 20.77
N HIS A 38 1.42 -0.05 20.39
CA HIS A 38 0.17 0.38 21.01
C HIS A 38 -1.01 0.68 20.06
N LEU A 39 -0.86 0.57 18.74
CA LEU A 39 -1.94 0.91 17.79
C LEU A 39 -2.47 -0.30 17.00
N GLN A 40 -2.37 -1.48 17.59
CA GLN A 40 -3.17 -2.62 17.15
C GLN A 40 -4.63 -2.35 17.56
N TRP A 41 -5.49 -2.04 16.57
CA TRP A 41 -6.93 -1.98 16.77
C TRP A 41 -7.42 -3.27 17.45
N LYS A 42 -7.93 -3.15 18.67
CA LYS A 42 -8.40 -4.27 19.49
C LYS A 42 -9.85 -4.58 19.13
N SER A 43 -10.28 -5.82 19.36
CA SER A 43 -11.68 -6.22 19.15
C SER A 43 -12.68 -5.36 19.94
N SER A 44 -12.28 -4.83 21.11
CA SER A 44 -13.04 -3.87 21.92
C SER A 44 -13.32 -2.54 21.22
N ASP A 45 -12.51 -2.18 20.22
CA ASP A 45 -12.65 -0.91 19.50
C ASP A 45 -13.81 -1.00 18.48
N SER A 46 -14.23 -2.22 18.11
CA SER A 46 -15.43 -2.43 17.30
C SER A 46 -16.74 -2.11 18.04
N ASP A 47 -16.75 -2.20 19.37
CA ASP A 47 -17.89 -1.79 20.20
C ASP A 47 -18.06 -0.27 20.22
N ALA A 48 -16.98 0.48 19.97
CA ALA A 48 -17.00 1.94 19.85
C ALA A 48 -17.51 2.44 18.48
N LEU A 49 -17.76 1.54 17.51
CA LEU A 49 -18.42 1.85 16.25
C LEU A 49 -19.94 1.98 16.46
N GLU A 50 -20.34 2.97 17.26
CA GLU A 50 -21.71 3.46 17.38
C GLU A 50 -21.75 4.88 16.80
N GLY A 51 -21.96 4.98 15.49
CA GLY A 51 -21.99 6.26 14.77
C GLY A 51 -23.37 6.59 14.18
N ASP A 52 -23.51 7.82 13.68
CA ASP A 52 -24.77 8.38 13.14
C ASP A 52 -25.33 7.65 11.90
N ASN A 53 -24.54 6.76 11.27
CA ASN A 53 -24.97 5.93 10.15
C ASN A 53 -24.81 4.42 10.47
N PRO A 54 -25.89 3.76 10.91
CA PRO A 54 -25.85 2.34 11.29
C PRO A 54 -25.39 1.40 10.17
N ALA A 55 -25.65 1.73 8.90
CA ALA A 55 -25.24 0.90 7.77
C ALA A 55 -23.72 0.90 7.60
N ILE A 56 -23.07 2.06 7.75
CA ILE A 56 -21.61 2.19 7.69
C ILE A 56 -20.97 1.43 8.84
N SER A 57 -21.44 1.64 10.08
CA SER A 57 -20.91 0.96 11.25
C SER A 57 -21.08 -0.57 11.17
N ALA A 58 -22.22 -1.06 10.65
CA ALA A 58 -22.43 -2.49 10.43
C ALA A 58 -21.50 -3.07 9.34
N GLY A 59 -21.27 -2.33 8.25
CA GLY A 59 -20.32 -2.71 7.21
C GLY A 59 -18.89 -2.82 7.75
N LEU A 60 -18.44 -1.83 8.52
CA LEU A 60 -17.13 -1.85 9.18
C LEU A 60 -16.98 -3.03 10.14
N LYS A 61 -17.96 -3.27 11.03
CA LYS A 61 -17.97 -4.44 11.93
C LYS A 61 -17.85 -5.77 11.18
N SER A 62 -18.48 -5.86 10.01
CA SER A 62 -18.40 -7.04 9.14
C SER A 62 -16.98 -7.24 8.59
N LEU A 63 -16.35 -6.18 8.08
CA LEU A 63 -14.96 -6.24 7.59
C LEU A 63 -13.97 -6.62 8.69
N PHE A 64 -14.13 -6.08 9.90
CA PHE A 64 -13.32 -6.49 11.06
C PHE A 64 -13.53 -7.96 11.42
N SER A 65 -14.76 -8.46 11.36
CA SER A 65 -15.03 -9.89 11.60
C SER A 65 -14.28 -10.78 10.60
N PHE A 66 -14.24 -10.39 9.32
CA PHE A 66 -13.44 -11.12 8.33
C PHE A 66 -11.93 -11.03 8.62
N ARG A 67 -11.44 -9.85 9.01
CA ARG A 67 -10.04 -9.68 9.42
C ARG A 67 -9.67 -10.62 10.57
N GLU A 68 -10.53 -10.73 11.59
CA GLU A 68 -10.33 -11.68 12.69
C GLU A 68 -10.35 -13.14 12.21
N PHE A 69 -11.25 -13.49 11.29
CA PHE A 69 -11.26 -14.83 10.67
C PHE A 69 -9.94 -15.14 9.96
N TYR A 70 -9.33 -14.15 9.28
CA TYR A 70 -8.02 -14.33 8.65
C TYR A 70 -6.91 -14.63 9.67
N PHE A 71 -6.85 -13.87 10.77
CA PHE A 71 -5.82 -14.05 11.80
C PHE A 71 -5.98 -15.35 12.58
N GLN A 72 -7.22 -15.74 12.87
CA GLN A 72 -7.54 -16.98 13.57
C GLN A 72 -7.48 -18.23 12.66
N LYS A 73 -7.21 -18.04 11.37
CA LYS A 73 -7.29 -19.10 10.34
C LYS A 73 -8.65 -19.81 10.37
N ASP A 74 -9.72 -19.03 10.57
CA ASP A 74 -11.09 -19.50 10.61
C ASP A 74 -11.63 -19.71 9.18
N GLU A 75 -12.29 -20.85 8.96
CA GLU A 75 -12.84 -21.26 7.66
C GLU A 75 -13.91 -20.32 7.09
N ARG A 76 -14.42 -19.36 7.87
CA ARG A 76 -15.34 -18.32 7.40
C ARG A 76 -14.66 -17.20 6.63
N PHE A 77 -13.33 -17.07 6.71
CA PHE A 77 -12.60 -16.08 5.92
C PHE A 77 -12.70 -16.39 4.42
N ASP A 78 -12.96 -15.35 3.64
CA ASP A 78 -12.99 -15.38 2.19
C ASP A 78 -12.60 -13.98 1.69
N LEU A 79 -11.41 -13.89 1.07
CA LEU A 79 -10.87 -12.62 0.58
C LEU A 79 -11.76 -11.99 -0.49
N LYS A 80 -12.41 -12.79 -1.33
CA LYS A 80 -13.31 -12.28 -2.37
C LYS A 80 -14.54 -11.62 -1.73
N LYS A 81 -15.13 -12.25 -0.72
CA LYS A 81 -16.25 -11.66 0.03
C LYS A 81 -15.83 -10.42 0.82
N PHE A 82 -14.61 -10.41 1.39
CA PHE A 82 -14.06 -9.20 1.99
C PHE A 82 -14.04 -8.06 0.97
N ARG A 83 -13.49 -8.30 -0.23
CA ARG A 83 -13.45 -7.30 -1.31
C ARG A 83 -14.84 -6.84 -1.73
N GLU A 84 -15.79 -7.75 -1.91
CA GLU A 84 -17.17 -7.41 -2.28
C GLU A 84 -17.83 -6.49 -1.24
N LEU A 85 -17.68 -6.79 0.07
CA LEU A 85 -18.17 -5.94 1.15
C LEU A 85 -17.46 -4.58 1.20
N TRP A 86 -16.15 -4.56 0.95
CA TRP A 86 -15.35 -3.34 0.87
C TRP A 86 -15.80 -2.46 -0.30
N ASP A 87 -16.03 -3.03 -1.49
CA ASP A 87 -16.49 -2.29 -2.68
C ASP A 87 -17.88 -1.67 -2.45
N GLU A 88 -18.76 -2.37 -1.74
CA GLU A 88 -20.07 -1.84 -1.36
C GLU A 88 -19.95 -0.68 -0.36
N LEU A 89 -19.12 -0.83 0.68
CA LEU A 89 -18.91 0.19 1.69
C LEU A 89 -18.23 1.44 1.11
N ARG A 90 -17.25 1.27 0.21
CA ARG A 90 -16.59 2.37 -0.50
C ARG A 90 -17.60 3.28 -1.19
N LYS A 91 -18.51 2.71 -2.00
CA LYS A 91 -19.57 3.47 -2.70
C LYS A 91 -20.46 4.25 -1.72
N ASN A 92 -20.75 3.66 -0.56
CA ASN A 92 -21.60 4.28 0.46
C ASN A 92 -20.88 5.37 1.26
N THR A 93 -19.55 5.49 1.17
CA THR A 93 -18.75 6.50 1.90
C THR A 93 -18.14 7.57 0.99
N GLU A 94 -18.33 7.51 -0.33
CA GLU A 94 -17.77 8.48 -1.29
C GLU A 94 -18.23 9.92 -1.03
N SER A 95 -19.48 10.10 -0.59
CA SER A 95 -20.12 11.41 -0.45
C SER A 95 -20.53 11.76 0.99
N ILE A 96 -19.98 11.08 1.99
CA ILE A 96 -20.38 11.22 3.40
C ILE A 96 -19.17 11.60 4.25
N GLN A 97 -19.34 12.57 5.15
CA GLN A 97 -18.35 12.84 6.18
C GLN A 97 -18.42 11.74 7.26
N LEU A 98 -17.32 11.01 7.44
CA LEU A 98 -17.20 10.01 8.49
C LEU A 98 -16.84 10.67 9.83
N THR A 99 -17.26 10.06 10.94
CA THR A 99 -16.68 10.34 12.26
C THR A 99 -15.22 9.89 12.28
N GLU A 100 -14.41 10.42 13.19
CA GLU A 100 -13.01 10.02 13.37
C GLU A 100 -12.88 8.51 13.55
N GLU A 101 -13.71 7.90 14.40
CA GLU A 101 -13.70 6.47 14.68
C GLU A 101 -14.02 5.64 13.44
N ASN A 102 -15.05 6.03 12.67
CA ASN A 102 -15.42 5.33 11.45
C ASN A 102 -14.38 5.51 10.34
N ALA A 103 -13.75 6.68 10.24
CA ALA A 103 -12.68 6.94 9.27
C ALA A 103 -11.43 6.11 9.59
N LEU A 104 -11.05 6.00 10.86
CA LEU A 104 -9.94 5.15 11.32
C LEU A 104 -10.25 3.68 11.06
N ALA A 105 -11.43 3.21 11.44
CA ALA A 105 -11.89 1.86 11.16
C ALA A 105 -11.88 1.54 9.67
N TRP A 106 -12.33 2.50 8.84
CA TRP A 106 -12.33 2.34 7.39
C TRP A 106 -10.92 2.30 6.81
N PHE A 107 -10.01 3.15 7.30
CA PHE A 107 -8.60 3.13 6.93
C PHE A 107 -7.95 1.79 7.28
N HIS A 108 -8.16 1.27 8.49
CA HIS A 108 -7.58 -0.01 8.93
C HIS A 108 -8.11 -1.20 8.11
N ALA A 109 -9.41 -1.24 7.81
CA ALA A 109 -9.98 -2.29 6.96
C ALA A 109 -9.42 -2.23 5.53
N THR A 110 -9.26 -1.01 5.00
CA THR A 110 -8.69 -0.76 3.67
C THR A 110 -7.20 -1.12 3.62
N GLY A 111 -6.42 -0.75 4.64
CA GLY A 111 -5.01 -1.13 4.77
C GLY A 111 -4.82 -2.64 4.86
N PHE A 112 -5.67 -3.36 5.59
CA PHE A 112 -5.64 -4.82 5.64
C PHE A 112 -5.90 -5.45 4.26
N LEU A 113 -6.90 -4.95 3.50
CA LEU A 113 -7.12 -5.42 2.14
C LEU A 113 -5.91 -5.12 1.23
N PHE A 114 -5.31 -3.94 1.38
CA PHE A 114 -4.12 -3.55 0.63
C PHE A 114 -2.94 -4.47 0.94
N GLU A 115 -2.70 -4.80 2.21
CA GLU A 115 -1.63 -5.74 2.60
C GLU A 115 -1.79 -7.10 1.92
N LEU A 116 -3.01 -7.60 1.73
CA LEU A 116 -3.28 -8.89 1.09
C LEU A 116 -3.30 -8.86 -0.44
N THR A 117 -3.40 -7.67 -1.07
CA THR A 117 -3.64 -7.56 -2.51
C THR A 117 -2.58 -6.75 -3.26
N GLY A 118 -1.97 -5.76 -2.59
CA GLY A 118 -1.12 -4.77 -3.25
C GLY A 118 -1.86 -3.93 -4.30
N ASP A 119 -3.19 -3.87 -4.24
CA ASP A 119 -4.02 -3.27 -5.29
C ASP A 119 -3.96 -1.72 -5.29
N PRO A 120 -3.77 -1.09 -6.47
CA PRO A 120 -3.60 0.37 -6.56
C PRO A 120 -4.88 1.15 -6.23
N ASP A 121 -6.06 0.59 -6.50
CA ASP A 121 -7.34 1.25 -6.21
C ASP A 121 -7.68 1.23 -4.71
N VAL A 122 -7.20 0.21 -4.00
CA VAL A 122 -7.28 0.13 -2.53
C VAL A 122 -6.33 1.15 -1.90
N ALA A 123 -5.11 1.31 -2.44
CA ALA A 123 -4.19 2.37 -2.02
C ALA A 123 -4.72 3.78 -2.31
N GLU A 124 -5.41 3.98 -3.43
CA GLU A 124 -6.09 5.24 -3.74
C GLU A 124 -7.23 5.54 -2.76
N GLU A 125 -7.95 4.52 -2.30
CA GLU A 125 -8.95 4.72 -1.25
C GLU A 125 -8.31 5.11 0.09
N MET A 126 -7.16 4.53 0.47
CA MET A 126 -6.41 4.99 1.65
C MET A 126 -6.04 6.48 1.53
N GLU A 127 -5.64 6.92 0.33
CA GLU A 127 -5.35 8.34 0.03
C GLU A 127 -6.60 9.21 0.23
N ARG A 128 -7.75 8.79 -0.31
CA ARG A 128 -9.04 9.49 -0.16
C ARG A 128 -9.46 9.63 1.31
N ILE A 129 -9.42 8.53 2.08
CA ILE A 129 -9.77 8.55 3.50
C ILE A 129 -8.85 9.50 4.26
N SER A 130 -7.54 9.43 3.99
CA SER A 130 -6.54 10.29 4.61
C SER A 130 -6.84 11.77 4.35
N ALA A 131 -7.07 12.14 3.10
CA ALA A 131 -7.29 13.52 2.69
C ALA A 131 -8.63 14.11 3.21
N LEU A 132 -9.71 13.33 3.19
CA LEU A 132 -11.05 13.85 3.50
C LEU A 132 -11.42 13.78 4.98
N HIS A 133 -10.84 12.81 5.70
CA HIS A 133 -11.28 12.52 7.06
C HIS A 133 -10.16 12.61 8.08
N LEU A 134 -8.90 12.40 7.69
CA LEU A 134 -7.79 12.30 8.64
C LEU A 134 -6.77 13.46 8.58
N GLY A 135 -6.95 14.43 7.67
CA GLY A 135 -6.01 15.54 7.44
C GLY A 135 -5.82 16.47 8.65
N GLU A 136 -6.88 16.72 9.41
CA GLU A 136 -6.92 17.68 10.55
C GLU A 136 -6.85 17.00 11.93
N ILE A 137 -6.59 15.69 11.98
CA ILE A 137 -6.73 14.94 13.24
C ILE A 137 -5.50 15.10 14.14
N ARG A 138 -5.77 14.96 15.45
CA ARG A 138 -4.85 14.93 16.60
C ARG A 138 -3.37 14.67 16.26
N PRO A 139 -2.44 15.46 16.84
CA PRO A 139 -1.00 15.29 16.63
C PRO A 139 -0.55 13.83 16.75
N GLY A 140 0.18 13.34 15.75
CA GLY A 140 0.75 11.99 15.73
C GLY A 140 -0.15 10.90 15.14
N LEU A 141 -1.42 11.17 14.80
CA LEU A 141 -2.25 10.19 14.10
C LEU A 141 -1.66 9.85 12.73
N ARG A 142 -1.30 10.88 11.94
CA ARG A 142 -0.67 10.69 10.63
C ARG A 142 0.53 9.77 10.71
N ASP A 143 1.44 10.00 11.65
CA ASP A 143 2.67 9.21 11.82
C ASP A 143 2.42 7.75 12.16
N SER A 144 1.31 7.47 12.81
CA SER A 144 1.03 6.18 13.40
C SER A 144 0.04 5.32 12.61
N VAL A 145 -0.81 5.95 11.81
CA VAL A 145 -1.83 5.28 10.98
C VAL A 145 -1.49 5.40 9.49
N ILE A 146 -1.18 6.60 8.99
CA ILE A 146 -1.05 6.88 7.55
C ILE A 146 0.39 6.64 7.07
N SER A 147 1.38 7.21 7.77
CA SER A 147 2.80 7.14 7.41
C SER A 147 3.32 5.73 7.14
N PRO A 148 2.91 4.68 7.88
CA PRO A 148 3.34 3.30 7.60
C PRO A 148 2.90 2.76 6.23
N TYR A 149 1.87 3.34 5.61
CA TYR A 149 1.39 2.96 4.28
C TYR A 149 1.90 3.86 3.16
N VAL A 150 2.58 4.98 3.46
CA VAL A 150 3.19 5.85 2.44
C VAL A 150 4.16 5.05 1.58
N ILE A 151 5.01 4.26 2.25
CA ILE A 151 5.85 3.25 1.62
C ILE A 151 5.63 1.94 2.35
N THR A 152 5.20 0.91 1.64
CA THR A 152 5.09 -0.46 2.14
C THR A 152 6.12 -1.36 1.46
N LYS A 153 6.45 -2.50 2.07
CA LYS A 153 7.41 -3.43 1.46
C LYS A 153 7.12 -4.89 1.76
N ASN A 154 7.67 -5.75 0.91
CA ASN A 154 7.85 -7.16 1.16
C ASN A 154 9.25 -7.57 0.69
N VAL A 155 10.11 -7.97 1.63
CA VAL A 155 11.54 -8.20 1.38
C VAL A 155 12.18 -6.98 0.69
N ASP A 156 12.62 -7.11 -0.57
CA ASP A 156 13.25 -6.05 -1.38
C ASP A 156 12.33 -5.57 -2.53
N GLN A 157 11.03 -5.79 -2.39
CA GLN A 157 9.98 -5.20 -3.21
C GLN A 157 9.30 -4.09 -2.40
N VAL A 158 9.22 -2.89 -2.99
CA VAL A 158 8.81 -1.67 -2.31
C VAL A 158 7.69 -1.00 -3.09
N TRP A 159 6.59 -0.69 -2.42
CA TRP A 159 5.46 0.04 -2.98
C TRP A 159 5.47 1.48 -2.47
N VAL A 160 5.40 2.43 -3.39
CA VAL A 160 5.20 3.84 -3.10
C VAL A 160 3.72 4.14 -3.35
N ASN A 161 2.96 4.36 -2.27
CA ASN A 161 1.50 4.37 -2.32
C ASN A 161 0.95 5.77 -2.17
N LEU A 162 1.33 6.49 -1.12
CA LEU A 162 0.82 7.82 -0.82
C LEU A 162 1.92 8.84 -1.12
N PHE A 163 1.58 10.01 -1.64
CA PHE A 163 2.56 11.04 -1.99
C PHE A 163 2.76 12.05 -0.87
N LEU A 164 3.08 11.52 0.30
CA LEU A 164 3.40 12.28 1.51
C LEU A 164 4.90 12.18 1.80
N PRO A 165 5.52 13.19 2.43
CA PRO A 165 6.89 13.07 2.92
C PRO A 165 7.06 11.83 3.82
N ALA A 166 8.03 10.98 3.49
CA ALA A 166 8.35 9.80 4.28
C ALA A 166 9.82 9.40 4.13
N LYS A 167 10.34 8.74 5.16
CA LYS A 167 11.66 8.13 5.14
C LYS A 167 11.58 6.75 5.78
N ILE A 168 12.05 5.74 5.06
CA ILE A 168 12.14 4.37 5.57
C ILE A 168 13.60 3.91 5.62
N GLN A 169 13.89 2.99 6.53
CA GLN A 169 15.17 2.29 6.62
C GLN A 169 14.90 0.80 6.84
N TYR A 170 15.65 -0.06 6.16
CA TYR A 170 15.58 -1.51 6.35
C TYR A 170 16.88 -2.19 5.93
N THR A 171 17.13 -3.38 6.49
CA THR A 171 18.22 -4.25 6.04
C THR A 171 17.78 -5.06 4.81
N HIS A 172 18.51 -4.91 3.71
CA HIS A 172 18.26 -5.65 2.47
C HIS A 172 18.43 -7.17 2.68
N SER A 173 17.73 -8.03 1.91
CA SER A 173 17.80 -9.50 2.11
C SER A 173 19.22 -10.09 2.01
N MET A 174 20.04 -9.54 1.11
CA MET A 174 21.48 -9.84 0.98
C MET A 174 22.41 -9.08 1.95
N GLY A 175 21.85 -8.46 2.98
CA GLY A 175 22.54 -7.65 3.99
C GLY A 175 22.90 -6.24 3.54
N GLY A 176 23.15 -5.37 4.53
CA GLY A 176 23.43 -3.94 4.35
C GLY A 176 22.19 -3.09 4.44
N GLU A 177 22.35 -1.87 4.96
CA GLU A 177 21.26 -0.94 5.18
C GLU A 177 20.85 -0.24 3.88
N VAL A 178 19.54 -0.09 3.71
CA VAL A 178 18.90 0.68 2.66
C VAL A 178 18.03 1.74 3.34
N SER A 179 18.17 2.98 2.86
CA SER A 179 17.27 4.07 3.18
C SER A 179 16.60 4.59 1.92
N MET A 180 15.32 4.94 2.03
CA MET A 180 14.56 5.55 0.95
C MET A 180 13.84 6.77 1.49
N ALA A 181 13.93 7.89 0.79
CA ALA A 181 13.28 9.14 1.18
C ALA A 181 12.37 9.63 0.05
N LEU A 182 11.06 9.71 0.33
CA LEU A 182 10.06 10.28 -0.54
C LEU A 182 9.90 11.76 -0.20
N LYS A 183 10.12 12.63 -1.19
CA LYS A 183 10.08 14.09 -1.08
C LYS A 183 9.17 14.64 -2.17
N PRO A 184 7.87 14.80 -1.90
CA PRO A 184 6.96 15.54 -2.76
C PRO A 184 7.31 17.04 -2.74
N ASP A 185 7.30 17.67 -3.92
CA ASP A 185 7.47 19.11 -4.15
C ASP A 185 6.32 19.59 -5.05
N PHE A 186 5.16 19.80 -4.41
CA PHE A 186 3.95 20.19 -5.13
C PHE A 186 3.99 21.64 -5.63
N ASP A 187 4.85 22.49 -5.06
CA ASP A 187 5.11 23.85 -5.54
C ASP A 187 5.77 23.87 -6.94
N LYS A 188 6.42 22.76 -7.34
CA LYS A 188 7.06 22.60 -8.66
C LYS A 188 6.28 21.68 -9.60
N ASN A 189 4.99 21.94 -9.80
CA ASN A 189 4.14 21.18 -10.73
C ASN A 189 4.00 19.68 -10.36
N GLY A 190 3.85 19.38 -9.06
CA GLY A 190 3.59 18.01 -8.61
C GLY A 190 4.74 17.02 -8.85
N ILE A 191 5.99 17.50 -8.75
CA ILE A 191 7.17 16.63 -8.82
C ILE A 191 7.33 15.91 -7.49
N ILE A 192 7.62 14.61 -7.54
CA ILE A 192 7.90 13.78 -6.38
C ILE A 192 9.21 13.06 -6.62
N HIS A 193 10.10 13.15 -5.63
CA HIS A 193 11.40 12.53 -5.66
C HIS A 193 11.46 11.33 -4.71
N LEU A 194 11.89 10.17 -5.20
CA LEU A 194 12.27 9.03 -4.36
C LEU A 194 13.78 8.82 -4.42
N GLU A 195 14.47 9.16 -3.33
CA GLU A 195 15.92 9.11 -3.20
C GLU A 195 16.38 7.85 -2.45
N PHE A 196 17.44 7.22 -2.95
CA PHE A 196 18.04 6.02 -2.37
C PHE A 196 19.34 6.34 -1.63
N GLY A 197 19.46 5.85 -0.40
CA GLY A 197 20.71 5.85 0.36
C GLY A 197 21.13 4.43 0.75
N MET A 198 22.33 4.00 0.38
CA MET A 198 22.89 2.67 0.71
C MET A 198 24.39 2.61 0.43
N GLU A 199 25.14 1.89 1.26
CA GLU A 199 26.59 1.70 1.05
C GLU A 199 26.90 0.78 -0.13
N LYS A 200 26.07 -0.26 -0.32
CA LYS A 200 26.28 -1.29 -1.34
C LYS A 200 25.18 -1.19 -2.38
N LYS A 201 25.55 -1.33 -3.64
CA LYS A 201 24.58 -1.40 -4.73
C LYS A 201 23.68 -2.64 -4.55
N ARG A 202 22.35 -2.45 -4.55
CA ARG A 202 21.34 -3.50 -4.26
C ARG A 202 20.24 -3.55 -5.30
N PHE A 203 19.73 -4.75 -5.59
CA PHE A 203 18.59 -4.93 -6.49
C PHE A 203 17.30 -4.75 -5.69
N ILE A 204 16.47 -3.79 -6.08
CA ILE A 204 15.20 -3.50 -5.41
C ILE A 204 14.16 -3.27 -6.52
N GLU A 205 12.99 -3.86 -6.35
CA GLU A 205 11.83 -3.61 -7.19
C GLU A 205 10.99 -2.51 -6.57
N VAL A 206 10.72 -1.47 -7.35
CA VAL A 206 9.95 -0.32 -6.88
C VAL A 206 8.68 -0.22 -7.69
N LEU A 207 7.54 -0.33 -7.02
CA LEU A 207 6.21 -0.18 -7.58
C LEU A 207 5.69 1.20 -7.19
N ILE A 208 5.63 2.12 -8.14
CA ILE A 208 5.11 3.48 -7.90
C ILE A 208 3.65 3.52 -8.32
N ARG A 209 2.73 3.81 -7.39
CA ARG A 209 1.31 3.96 -7.75
C ARG A 209 1.18 5.11 -8.74
N ILE A 210 0.40 4.91 -9.79
CA ILE A 210 -0.04 5.98 -10.68
C ILE A 210 -1.53 6.17 -10.41
N PRO A 211 -1.95 7.27 -9.75
CA PRO A 211 -3.35 7.49 -9.43
C PRO A 211 -4.25 7.42 -10.66
N SER A 212 -5.49 6.97 -10.48
CA SER A 212 -6.47 6.85 -11.58
C SER A 212 -6.83 8.20 -12.19
N TRP A 213 -6.83 9.26 -11.37
CA TRP A 213 -7.10 10.64 -11.76
C TRP A 213 -5.89 11.33 -12.42
N ALA A 214 -4.68 10.76 -12.33
CA ALA A 214 -3.47 11.41 -12.80
C ALA A 214 -3.44 11.52 -14.33
N SER A 215 -3.10 12.71 -14.81
CA SER A 215 -2.85 13.00 -16.23
C SER A 215 -1.44 13.55 -16.43
N ASN A 216 -0.93 13.50 -17.67
CA ASN A 216 0.43 13.93 -18.02
C ASN A 216 1.53 13.30 -17.16
N VAL A 217 1.40 12.01 -16.88
CA VAL A 217 2.29 11.29 -15.97
C VAL A 217 3.67 11.09 -16.60
N SER A 218 4.73 11.40 -15.84
CA SER A 218 6.09 11.00 -16.17
C SER A 218 6.73 10.29 -14.98
N VAL A 219 7.39 9.15 -15.24
CA VAL A 219 8.22 8.45 -14.26
C VAL A 219 9.59 8.22 -14.89
N GLU A 220 10.63 8.79 -14.29
CA GLU A 220 11.96 8.87 -14.87
C GLU A 220 13.05 8.44 -13.89
N VAL A 221 14.07 7.77 -14.42
CA VAL A 221 15.31 7.47 -13.70
C VAL A 221 16.46 7.91 -14.58
N LYS A 222 17.11 9.03 -14.22
CA LYS A 222 18.22 9.62 -14.99
C LYS A 222 17.85 9.82 -16.48
N GLY A 223 16.67 10.37 -16.73
CA GLY A 223 16.14 10.64 -18.07
C GLY A 223 15.58 9.43 -18.82
N VAL A 224 15.61 8.22 -18.24
CA VAL A 224 14.94 7.04 -18.82
C VAL A 224 13.50 6.98 -18.32
N LYS A 225 12.54 7.06 -19.24
CA LYS A 225 11.10 6.98 -18.97
C LYS A 225 10.62 5.55 -18.77
N TYR A 226 9.70 5.36 -17.82
CA TYR A 226 8.98 4.10 -17.59
C TYR A 226 7.51 4.25 -17.97
N VAL A 227 6.88 3.12 -18.31
CA VAL A 227 5.45 3.11 -18.65
C VAL A 227 4.64 3.32 -17.37
N ALA A 228 3.97 4.46 -17.30
CA ALA A 228 3.12 4.84 -16.19
C ALA A 228 1.67 4.95 -16.67
N LYS A 229 0.86 3.94 -16.35
CA LYS A 229 -0.57 3.91 -16.70
C LYS A 229 -1.40 4.33 -15.48
N PRO A 230 -2.29 5.33 -15.58
CA PRO A 230 -3.23 5.68 -14.51
C PRO A 230 -4.01 4.48 -13.99
N GLY A 231 -4.19 4.42 -12.67
CA GLY A 231 -4.86 3.32 -11.97
C GLY A 231 -4.02 2.03 -11.88
N SER A 232 -2.70 2.12 -11.99
CA SER A 232 -1.81 0.96 -11.91
C SER A 232 -0.49 1.29 -11.20
N TYR A 233 0.32 0.28 -10.93
CA TYR A 233 1.70 0.48 -10.48
C TYR A 233 2.68 0.51 -11.67
N CYS A 234 3.55 1.51 -11.68
CA CYS A 234 4.74 1.55 -12.53
C CYS A 234 5.88 0.78 -11.85
N LEU A 235 6.24 -0.39 -12.38
CA LEU A 235 7.34 -1.21 -11.87
C LEU A 235 8.70 -0.76 -12.42
N ILE A 236 9.65 -0.54 -11.51
CA ILE A 236 11.05 -0.26 -11.81
C ILE A 236 11.93 -1.29 -11.07
N ALA A 237 12.41 -2.28 -11.81
CA ALA A 237 13.26 -3.35 -11.28
C ALA A 237 14.73 -3.11 -11.63
N LYS A 238 15.53 -2.63 -10.66
CA LYS A 238 16.93 -2.22 -10.92
C LYS A 238 17.86 -2.47 -9.74
N LYS A 239 19.15 -2.37 -10.03
CA LYS A 239 20.19 -2.19 -9.01
C LYS A 239 20.40 -0.71 -8.70
N TRP A 240 20.02 -0.30 -7.50
CA TRP A 240 20.15 1.05 -6.95
C TRP A 240 21.46 1.21 -6.17
N LYS A 241 21.94 2.45 -6.07
CA LYS A 241 23.07 2.86 -5.23
C LYS A 241 22.78 4.21 -4.56
N GLU A 242 23.65 4.61 -3.64
CA GLU A 242 23.66 5.94 -3.04
C GLU A 242 23.39 7.07 -4.05
N GLY A 243 22.42 7.92 -3.73
CA GLY A 243 22.05 9.10 -4.50
C GLY A 243 21.33 8.81 -5.82
N ASP A 244 20.96 7.56 -6.12
CA ASP A 244 20.02 7.31 -7.21
C ASP A 244 18.65 7.92 -6.87
N LEU A 245 17.94 8.36 -7.91
CA LEU A 245 16.69 9.12 -7.82
C LEU A 245 15.68 8.56 -8.81
N ILE A 246 14.43 8.45 -8.36
CA ILE A 246 13.27 8.33 -9.25
C ILE A 246 12.50 9.64 -9.19
N ASP A 247 12.26 10.23 -10.35
CA ASP A 247 11.43 11.42 -10.52
C ASP A 247 10.05 11.00 -11.01
N VAL A 248 9.02 11.43 -10.31
CA VAL A 248 7.62 11.19 -10.65
C VAL A 248 6.95 12.54 -10.81
N GLN A 249 6.13 12.70 -11.85
CA GLN A 249 5.37 13.91 -12.08
C GLN A 249 3.94 13.58 -12.47
N PHE A 250 2.99 14.31 -11.89
CA PHE A 250 1.57 14.28 -12.24
C PHE A 250 1.07 15.70 -12.48
N SER A 251 0.14 15.87 -13.42
CA SER A 251 -0.65 17.11 -13.48
C SER A 251 -1.57 17.20 -12.25
N THR A 252 -1.64 18.38 -11.64
CA THR A 252 -2.53 18.64 -10.49
C THR A 252 -3.94 19.08 -10.91
N GLU A 253 -4.18 19.25 -12.21
CA GLU A 253 -5.45 19.73 -12.76
C GLU A 253 -6.67 18.86 -12.41
N ASN A 254 -6.44 17.56 -12.18
CA ASN A 254 -7.49 16.57 -11.92
C ASN A 254 -7.50 16.07 -10.47
N PHE A 255 -6.91 16.82 -9.54
CA PHE A 255 -6.93 16.43 -8.13
C PHE A 255 -8.38 16.28 -7.62
N PRO A 256 -8.73 15.17 -6.98
CA PRO A 256 -10.07 15.00 -6.41
C PRO A 256 -10.24 15.89 -5.18
N GLY A 257 -11.29 16.72 -5.14
CA GLY A 257 -11.65 17.51 -3.94
C GLY A 257 -10.57 18.51 -3.49
N ASN A 258 -10.39 18.67 -2.16
CA ASN A 258 -9.43 19.63 -1.58
C ASN A 258 -8.00 19.05 -1.39
N TYR A 259 -7.56 18.17 -2.30
CA TYR A 259 -6.29 17.43 -2.21
C TYR A 259 -5.04 18.31 -2.11
N ASN A 260 -5.12 19.57 -2.56
CA ASN A 260 -4.01 20.51 -2.45
C ASN A 260 -3.60 20.79 -0.99
N GLU A 261 -4.56 20.85 -0.05
CA GLU A 261 -4.27 21.05 1.37
C GLU A 261 -3.57 19.82 1.96
N PHE A 262 -4.13 18.62 1.74
CA PHE A 262 -3.55 17.37 2.21
C PHE A 262 -2.11 17.11 1.71
N LEU A 263 -1.84 17.44 0.44
CA LEU A 263 -0.54 17.22 -0.18
C LEU A 263 0.49 18.30 0.17
N SER A 264 0.05 19.53 0.46
CA SER A 264 0.93 20.61 0.93
C SER A 264 1.34 20.44 2.41
N GLY A 265 0.64 19.58 3.16
CA GLY A 265 0.97 19.29 4.55
C GLY A 265 0.75 20.46 5.50
N ASN A 266 -0.09 21.41 5.09
CA ASN A 266 -0.59 22.51 5.93
C ASN A 266 -1.86 22.08 6.67
#